data_AF-B3EPF6-F1
#
_entry.id   AF-B3EPF6-F1
#
_cell.length_a   1.000
_cell.length_b   1.000
_cell.length_c   1.000
_cell.angle_alpha   90.00
_cell.angle_beta   90.00
_cell.angle_gamma   90.00
#
_symmetry.space_group_name_H-M   'P 1'
#
loop_
_entity.id
_entity.type
_entity.pdbx_description
1 polymer ?
#
loop_
_entity_poly.entity_id
_entity_poly.type
_entity_poly.pdbx_seq_one_letter_code
_entity_poly.pdbx_strand_id
1 'polypeptide(L)'
;MDKEKRLTSVSDAAAFLAGEEEVKKQVETEIENSQIVSNMLQMRVCKGVTQKELARRMGCDPSKISRMEAGNDLQLKMGDVIQYLSVLDVSISLLFEDTSLPAAGQIKQHVYAIQEQLEKLVKIARQVDGDEEIITKIHAFCGEVLFGFLKKFGDSYDQLCQVSGRMTRMTPLLKGQKSGAVDCEKSLYC
;
A
#
# COMPACT_ATOMS: atom_id res chain seq x y z
N MET A 1 35.72 -26.37 -9.31
CA MET A 1 35.46 -24.99 -8.88
C MET A 1 34.01 -24.70 -9.20
N ASP A 2 33.12 -24.98 -8.24
CA ASP A 2 31.70 -24.67 -8.37
C ASP A 2 31.51 -23.16 -8.46
N LYS A 3 30.81 -22.73 -9.52
CA LYS A 3 30.40 -21.34 -9.67
C LYS A 3 29.54 -20.97 -8.47
N GLU A 4 29.92 -19.89 -7.80
CA GLU A 4 29.16 -19.17 -6.79
C GLU A 4 27.76 -18.85 -7.35
N LYS A 5 26.79 -19.76 -7.18
CA LYS A 5 25.39 -19.49 -7.55
C LYS A 5 24.88 -18.46 -6.55
N ARG A 6 24.80 -17.19 -6.98
CA ARG A 6 24.07 -16.16 -6.25
C ARG A 6 22.61 -16.60 -6.14
N LEU A 7 22.21 -17.03 -4.95
CA LEU A 7 20.82 -17.30 -4.62
C LEU A 7 20.11 -15.94 -4.48
N THR A 8 19.21 -15.63 -5.41
CA THR A 8 18.56 -14.31 -5.52
C THR A 8 17.23 -14.22 -4.79
N SER A 9 16.67 -15.36 -4.37
CA SER A 9 15.37 -15.45 -3.73
C SER A 9 15.31 -16.55 -2.68
N VAL A 10 14.30 -16.49 -1.82
CA VAL A 10 14.03 -17.52 -0.80
C VAL A 10 13.69 -18.86 -1.47
N SER A 11 12.98 -18.85 -2.60
CA SER A 11 12.64 -20.06 -3.34
C SER A 11 13.89 -20.71 -3.97
N ASP A 12 14.82 -19.91 -4.51
CA ASP A 12 16.12 -20.41 -5.00
C ASP A 12 16.94 -21.06 -3.88
N ALA A 13 16.96 -20.44 -2.70
CA ALA A 13 17.67 -20.98 -1.54
C ALA A 13 17.04 -22.29 -1.04
N ALA A 14 15.71 -22.36 -0.97
CA ALA A 14 15.01 -23.56 -0.56
C ALA A 14 15.22 -24.73 -1.52
N ALA A 15 15.15 -24.48 -2.84
CA ALA A 15 15.42 -25.47 -3.86
C ALA A 15 16.87 -25.97 -3.83
N PHE A 16 17.83 -25.06 -3.60
CA PHE A 16 19.23 -25.41 -3.43
C PHE A 16 19.46 -26.30 -2.20
N LEU A 17 18.83 -25.98 -1.06
CA LEU A 17 18.96 -26.76 0.17
C LEU A 17 18.30 -28.13 0.09
N ALA A 18 17.15 -28.22 -0.59
CA ALA A 18 16.42 -29.48 -0.77
C ALA A 18 16.99 -30.34 -1.92
N GLY A 19 17.74 -29.76 -2.85
CA GLY A 19 18.24 -30.46 -4.03
C GLY A 19 17.16 -30.75 -5.09
N GLU A 20 15.98 -30.15 -4.96
CA GLU A 20 14.81 -30.44 -5.79
C GLU A 20 14.18 -29.13 -6.30
N GLU A 21 14.06 -28.98 -7.62
CA GLU A 21 13.48 -27.77 -8.22
C GLU A 21 11.96 -27.67 -7.96
N GLU A 22 11.27 -28.78 -7.66
CA GLU A 22 9.86 -28.75 -7.27
C GLU A 22 9.62 -28.03 -5.95
N VAL A 23 10.62 -28.03 -5.04
CA VAL A 23 10.56 -27.25 -3.79
C VAL A 23 10.52 -25.75 -4.09
N LYS A 24 11.15 -25.30 -5.18
CA LYS A 24 11.07 -23.91 -5.62
C LYS A 24 9.62 -23.48 -5.86
N LYS A 25 8.89 -24.26 -6.66
CA LYS A 25 7.49 -23.99 -7.02
C LYS A 25 6.57 -24.03 -5.81
N GLN A 26 6.81 -24.98 -4.90
CA GLN A 26 6.04 -25.08 -3.66
C GLN A 26 6.23 -23.83 -2.79
N VAL A 27 7.47 -23.35 -2.64
CA VAL A 27 7.77 -22.13 -1.89
C VAL A 27 7.19 -20.90 -2.56
N GLU A 28 7.27 -20.78 -3.89
CA GLU A 28 6.66 -19.66 -4.63
C GLU A 28 5.14 -19.63 -4.46
N THR A 29 4.50 -20.79 -4.59
CA THR A 29 3.05 -20.94 -4.37
C THR A 29 2.67 -20.57 -2.95
N GLU A 30 3.46 -20.97 -1.94
CA GLU A 30 3.18 -20.63 -0.55
C GLU A 30 3.37 -19.13 -0.26
N ILE A 31 4.38 -18.49 -0.86
CA ILE A 31 4.59 -17.04 -0.77
C ILE A 31 3.39 -16.30 -1.37
N GLU A 32 2.93 -16.71 -2.55
CA GLU A 32 1.75 -16.12 -3.21
C GLU A 32 0.49 -16.29 -2.37
N ASN A 33 0.32 -17.45 -1.75
CA ASN A 33 -0.84 -17.75 -0.93
C ASN A 33 -0.77 -17.18 0.50
N SER A 34 0.28 -16.48 0.91
CA SER A 34 0.46 -16.02 2.31
C SER A 34 0.63 -14.51 2.45
N GLN A 35 0.25 -13.73 1.43
CA GLN A 35 0.47 -12.29 1.42
C GLN A 35 -0.35 -11.57 2.49
N ILE A 36 -1.63 -11.92 2.64
CA ILE A 36 -2.51 -11.30 3.65
C ILE A 36 -2.03 -11.68 5.05
N VAL A 37 -1.75 -12.96 5.29
CA VAL A 37 -1.22 -13.43 6.59
C VAL A 37 0.08 -12.72 6.96
N SER A 38 1.03 -12.64 6.02
CA SER A 38 2.31 -11.97 6.22
C SER A 38 2.13 -10.49 6.57
N ASN A 39 1.24 -9.79 5.88
CA ASN A 39 0.91 -8.39 6.17
C ASN A 39 0.27 -8.23 7.56
N MET A 40 -0.65 -9.12 7.94
CA MET A 40 -1.27 -9.11 9.27
C MET A 40 -0.22 -9.28 10.38
N LEU A 41 0.68 -10.26 10.21
CA LEU A 41 1.78 -10.52 11.13
C LEU A 41 2.69 -9.28 11.24
N GLN A 42 3.09 -8.70 10.11
CA GLN A 42 3.94 -7.52 10.08
C GLN A 42 3.28 -6.33 10.80
N MET A 43 2.00 -6.05 10.52
CA MET A 43 1.25 -4.99 11.20
C MET A 43 1.19 -5.21 12.72
N ARG A 44 0.94 -6.44 13.16
CA ARG A 44 0.92 -6.78 14.59
C ARG A 44 2.28 -6.51 15.24
N VAL A 45 3.36 -6.97 14.60
CA VAL A 45 4.74 -6.81 15.10
C VAL A 45 5.11 -5.33 15.15
N CYS A 46 4.82 -4.55 14.10
CA CYS A 46 5.08 -3.12 14.06
C CYS A 46 4.32 -2.36 15.17
N LYS A 47 3.13 -2.82 15.56
CA LYS A 47 2.36 -2.25 16.68
C LYS A 47 2.78 -2.78 18.05
N GLY A 48 3.81 -3.63 18.13
CA GLY A 48 4.32 -4.18 19.39
C GLY A 48 3.31 -5.09 20.12
N VAL A 49 2.28 -5.60 19.44
CA VAL A 49 1.23 -6.40 20.07
C VAL A 49 1.64 -7.87 20.07
N THR A 50 1.63 -8.53 21.21
CA THR A 50 1.91 -9.98 21.30
C THR A 50 0.70 -10.81 20.84
N GLN A 51 0.92 -12.05 20.41
CA GLN A 51 -0.20 -12.96 20.07
C GLN A 51 -1.16 -13.17 21.26
N LYS A 52 -0.63 -13.25 22.48
CA LYS A 52 -1.45 -13.39 23.71
C LYS A 52 -2.33 -12.16 23.94
N GLU A 53 -1.76 -10.97 23.77
CA GLU A 53 -2.50 -9.72 23.94
C GLU A 53 -3.56 -9.54 22.85
N LEU A 54 -3.22 -9.87 21.60
CA LEU A 54 -4.17 -9.86 20.49
C LEU A 54 -5.32 -10.84 20.73
N ALA A 55 -5.02 -12.07 21.13
CA ALA A 55 -6.01 -13.09 21.45
C ALA A 55 -6.97 -12.63 22.56
N ARG A 56 -6.41 -12.05 23.64
CA ARG A 56 -7.19 -11.48 24.76
C ARG A 56 -8.16 -10.40 24.27
N ARG A 57 -7.70 -9.47 23.44
CA ARG A 57 -8.52 -8.38 22.89
C ARG A 57 -9.58 -8.89 21.89
N MET A 58 -9.25 -9.91 21.10
CA MET A 58 -10.20 -10.57 20.20
C MET A 58 -11.20 -11.49 20.93
N GLY A 59 -10.95 -11.81 22.21
CA GLY A 59 -11.77 -12.76 22.97
C GLY A 59 -11.62 -14.21 22.49
N CYS A 60 -10.42 -14.60 22.07
CA CYS A 60 -10.13 -15.96 21.59
C CYS A 60 -8.87 -16.55 22.22
N ASP A 61 -8.63 -17.84 21.96
CA ASP A 61 -7.44 -18.53 22.44
C ASP A 61 -6.18 -18.14 21.62
N PRO A 62 -4.99 -17.98 22.24
CA PRO A 62 -3.74 -17.69 21.52
C PRO A 62 -3.41 -18.67 20.39
N SER A 63 -3.84 -19.94 20.47
CA SER A 63 -3.68 -20.91 19.39
C SER A 63 -4.46 -20.54 18.12
N LYS A 64 -5.55 -19.76 18.23
CA LYS A 64 -6.26 -19.23 17.06
C LYS A 64 -5.38 -18.23 16.31
N ILE A 65 -4.77 -17.29 17.03
CA ILE A 65 -3.85 -16.30 16.44
C ILE A 65 -2.64 -17.00 15.82
N SER A 66 -2.05 -17.96 16.53
CA SER A 66 -0.92 -18.74 16.01
C SER A 66 -1.28 -19.49 14.72
N ARG A 67 -2.48 -20.09 14.64
CA ARG A 67 -2.92 -20.76 13.41
C ARG A 67 -3.19 -19.79 12.26
N MET A 68 -3.73 -18.61 12.57
CA MET A 68 -3.93 -17.57 11.55
C MET A 68 -2.59 -17.08 10.98
N GLU A 69 -1.59 -16.89 11.84
CA GLU A 69 -0.27 -16.37 11.44
C GLU A 69 0.66 -17.42 10.82
N ALA A 70 0.39 -18.70 11.04
CA ALA A 70 1.16 -19.81 10.48
C ALA A 70 0.47 -20.49 9.27
N GLY A 71 -0.78 -20.13 8.99
CA GLY A 71 -1.52 -20.63 7.84
C GLY A 71 -1.33 -19.75 6.61
N ASN A 72 -2.16 -20.00 5.59
CA ASN A 72 -2.19 -19.22 4.37
C ASN A 72 -3.52 -18.49 4.17
N ASP A 73 -3.56 -17.58 3.21
CA ASP A 73 -4.66 -16.67 2.91
C ASP A 73 -5.97 -17.43 2.59
N LEU A 74 -5.86 -18.63 1.99
CA LEU A 74 -7.02 -19.47 1.65
C LEU A 74 -7.73 -20.05 2.87
N GLN A 75 -7.02 -20.15 4.00
CA GLN A 75 -7.55 -20.67 5.26
C GLN A 75 -8.14 -19.58 6.15
N LEU A 76 -7.91 -18.30 5.80
CA LEU A 76 -8.41 -17.18 6.57
C LEU A 76 -9.92 -17.02 6.42
N LYS A 77 -10.60 -16.86 7.55
CA LYS A 77 -11.99 -16.40 7.58
C LYS A 77 -12.01 -14.89 7.58
N MET A 78 -12.73 -14.28 6.63
CA MET A 78 -12.80 -12.82 6.51
C MET A 78 -13.25 -12.14 7.82
N GLY A 79 -14.19 -12.75 8.57
CA GLY A 79 -14.59 -12.24 9.88
C GLY A 79 -13.46 -12.21 10.90
N ASP A 80 -12.58 -13.21 10.90
CA ASP A 80 -11.41 -13.25 11.77
C ASP A 80 -10.38 -12.21 11.36
N VAL A 81 -10.19 -11.97 10.06
CA VAL A 81 -9.31 -10.91 9.53
C VAL A 81 -9.81 -9.53 9.96
N ILE A 82 -11.10 -9.24 9.76
CA ILE A 82 -11.71 -7.97 10.18
C ILE A 82 -11.51 -7.75 11.68
N GLN A 83 -11.78 -8.78 12.50
CA GLN A 83 -11.63 -8.69 13.95
C GLN A 83 -10.16 -8.45 14.34
N TYR A 84 -9.23 -9.20 13.74
CA TYR A 84 -7.79 -9.06 13.97
C TYR A 84 -7.32 -7.63 13.69
N LEU A 85 -7.67 -7.08 12.52
CA LEU A 85 -7.28 -5.73 12.11
C LEU A 85 -7.94 -4.65 12.99
N SER A 86 -9.22 -4.84 13.35
CA SER A 86 -9.93 -3.89 14.20
C SER A 86 -9.28 -3.72 15.57
N VAL A 87 -8.76 -4.80 16.16
CA VAL A 87 -8.04 -4.77 17.45
C VAL A 87 -6.68 -4.08 17.34
N LEU A 88 -6.13 -4.03 16.13
CA LEU A 88 -4.92 -3.28 15.81
C LEU A 88 -5.21 -1.84 15.40
N ASP A 89 -6.46 -1.36 15.48
CA ASP A 89 -6.86 -0.04 14.98
C ASP A 89 -6.53 0.16 13.50
N VAL A 90 -6.66 -0.91 12.71
CA VAL A 90 -6.49 -0.90 11.25
C VAL A 90 -7.83 -1.18 10.60
N SER A 91 -8.23 -0.32 9.66
CA SER A 91 -9.40 -0.54 8.83
C SER A 91 -9.03 -1.32 7.57
N ILE A 92 -9.93 -2.20 7.12
CA ILE A 92 -9.83 -2.87 5.82
C ILE A 92 -10.73 -2.15 4.81
N SER A 93 -10.21 -1.92 3.61
CA SER A 93 -10.97 -1.43 2.46
C SER A 93 -10.80 -2.41 1.32
N LEU A 94 -11.90 -2.98 0.84
CA LEU A 94 -11.91 -3.90 -0.30
C LEU A 94 -12.33 -3.12 -1.55
N LEU A 95 -11.51 -3.20 -2.60
CA LEU A 95 -11.81 -2.68 -3.92
C LEU A 95 -12.01 -3.86 -4.87
N PHE A 96 -13.14 -3.88 -5.57
CA PHE A 96 -13.37 -4.81 -6.68
C PHE A 96 -13.09 -4.07 -7.98
N GLU A 97 -12.13 -4.56 -8.75
CA GLU A 97 -11.77 -4.01 -10.05
C GLU A 97 -12.42 -4.82 -11.17
N ASP A 98 -12.98 -4.13 -12.15
CA ASP A 98 -13.47 -4.77 -13.37
C ASP A 98 -12.32 -4.87 -14.38
N THR A 99 -11.72 -6.05 -14.45
CA THR A 99 -10.59 -6.32 -15.35
C THR A 99 -11.00 -6.40 -16.82
N SER A 100 -12.30 -6.38 -17.14
CA SER A 100 -12.78 -6.29 -18.53
C SER A 100 -12.71 -4.86 -19.07
N LEU A 101 -12.61 -3.85 -18.19
CA LEU A 101 -12.47 -2.46 -18.60
C LEU A 101 -11.09 -2.19 -19.20
N PRO A 102 -11.00 -1.32 -20.22
CA PRO A 102 -9.71 -0.80 -20.65
C PRO A 102 -9.07 0.01 -19.52
N ALA A 103 -7.74 0.15 -19.54
CA ALA A 103 -6.98 0.88 -18.52
C ALA A 103 -7.55 2.28 -18.21
N ALA A 104 -8.08 2.99 -19.22
CA ALA A 104 -8.73 4.28 -19.02
C ALA A 104 -10.00 4.21 -18.14
N GLY A 105 -10.77 3.11 -18.21
CA GLY A 105 -11.92 2.85 -17.35
C GLY A 105 -11.51 2.56 -15.91
N GLN A 106 -10.46 1.76 -15.72
CA GLN A 106 -9.89 1.46 -14.39
C GLN A 106 -9.34 2.72 -13.72
N ILE A 107 -8.60 3.56 -14.46
CA ILE A 107 -8.11 4.85 -13.97
C ILE A 107 -9.26 5.74 -13.48
N LYS A 108 -10.39 5.78 -14.19
CA LYS A 108 -11.56 6.55 -13.74
C LYS A 108 -12.11 6.04 -12.39
N GLN A 109 -12.17 4.73 -12.17
CA GLN A 109 -12.61 4.16 -10.90
C GLN A 109 -11.71 4.63 -9.74
N HIS A 110 -10.38 4.64 -9.94
CA HIS A 110 -9.46 5.15 -8.92
C HIS A 110 -9.61 6.66 -8.68
N VAL A 111 -9.84 7.45 -9.73
CA VAL A 111 -10.09 8.90 -9.57
C VAL A 111 -11.33 9.16 -8.71
N TYR A 112 -12.41 8.40 -8.92
CA TYR A 112 -13.60 8.51 -8.06
C TYR A 112 -13.32 8.08 -6.62
N ALA A 113 -12.57 7.00 -6.41
CA ALA A 113 -12.17 6.57 -5.07
C ALA A 113 -11.32 7.64 -4.35
N ILE A 114 -10.40 8.30 -5.06
CA ILE A 114 -9.61 9.43 -4.52
C ILE A 114 -10.53 10.58 -4.13
N GLN A 115 -11.49 10.94 -5.00
CA GLN A 115 -12.45 12.01 -4.70
C GLN A 115 -13.22 11.74 -3.40
N GLU A 116 -13.70 10.51 -3.18
CA GLU A 116 -14.40 10.14 -1.94
C GLU A 116 -13.52 10.34 -0.69
N GLN A 117 -12.23 10.04 -0.76
CA GLN A 117 -11.31 10.28 0.37
C GLN A 117 -11.05 11.78 0.58
N LEU A 118 -10.93 12.56 -0.49
CA LEU A 118 -10.83 14.02 -0.40
C LEU A 118 -12.08 14.63 0.25
N GLU A 119 -13.27 14.13 -0.07
CA GLU A 119 -14.51 14.56 0.56
C GLU A 119 -14.55 14.26 2.07
N LYS A 120 -13.95 13.15 2.52
CA LYS A 120 -13.79 12.87 3.96
C LYS A 120 -12.87 13.90 4.62
N LEU A 121 -11.77 14.29 3.99
CA LEU A 121 -10.89 15.35 4.50
C LEU A 121 -11.63 16.69 4.65
N VAL A 122 -12.46 17.05 3.66
CA VAL A 122 -13.28 18.27 3.73
C VAL A 122 -14.31 18.17 4.86
N LYS A 123 -14.92 17.00 5.08
CA LYS A 123 -15.83 16.78 6.22
C LYS A 123 -15.12 16.95 7.56
N ILE A 124 -13.91 16.42 7.70
CA ILE A 124 -13.09 16.61 8.91
C ILE A 124 -12.79 18.09 9.12
N ALA A 125 -12.31 18.79 8.10
CA ALA A 125 -12.03 20.22 8.18
C ALA A 125 -13.25 21.05 8.62
N ARG A 126 -14.47 20.65 8.22
CA ARG A 126 -15.72 21.31 8.64
C ARG A 126 -16.14 21.00 10.07
N GLN A 127 -15.69 19.89 10.65
CA GLN A 127 -16.04 19.47 12.01
C GLN A 127 -15.11 20.09 13.06
N VAL A 128 -13.94 20.53 12.64
CA VAL A 128 -12.94 21.17 13.50
C VAL A 128 -13.21 22.67 13.48
N ASP A 129 -13.99 23.15 14.44
CA ASP A 129 -14.32 24.57 14.59
C ASP A 129 -13.09 25.34 15.10
N GLY A 130 -12.57 26.27 14.29
CA GLY A 130 -11.54 27.24 14.67
C GLY A 130 -10.10 26.75 14.79
N ASP A 131 -9.79 25.48 14.47
CA ASP A 131 -8.40 25.01 14.42
C ASP A 131 -7.77 25.30 13.04
N GLU A 132 -7.33 26.56 12.90
CA GLU A 132 -6.64 27.06 11.71
C GLU A 132 -5.38 26.24 11.34
N GLU A 133 -4.75 25.57 12.31
CA GLU A 133 -3.59 24.72 12.06
C GLU A 133 -3.97 23.46 11.28
N ILE A 134 -5.05 22.78 11.70
CA ILE A 134 -5.57 21.58 11.01
C ILE A 134 -6.03 21.95 9.60
N ILE A 135 -6.77 23.05 9.45
CA ILE A 135 -7.27 23.51 8.14
C ILE A 135 -6.11 23.85 7.20
N THR A 136 -5.08 24.55 7.70
CA THR A 136 -3.89 24.89 6.91
C THR A 136 -3.13 23.65 6.44
N LYS A 137 -2.96 22.64 7.31
CA LYS A 137 -2.30 21.38 6.96
C LYS A 137 -3.08 20.58 5.91
N ILE A 138 -4.42 20.51 6.03
CA ILE A 138 -5.26 19.86 5.02
C ILE A 138 -5.13 20.57 3.67
N HIS A 139 -5.12 21.90 3.67
CA HIS A 139 -4.97 22.68 2.44
C HIS A 139 -3.59 22.45 1.78
N ALA A 140 -2.51 22.46 2.57
CA ALA A 140 -1.17 22.18 2.09
C ALA A 140 -1.06 20.77 1.47
N PHE A 141 -1.59 19.76 2.16
CA PHE A 141 -1.64 18.38 1.65
C PHE A 141 -2.42 18.26 0.34
N CYS A 142 -3.60 18.86 0.25
CA CYS A 142 -4.40 18.86 -0.99
C CYS A 142 -3.62 19.50 -2.15
N GLY A 143 -2.91 20.61 -1.90
CA GLY A 143 -2.07 21.27 -2.89
C GLY A 143 -0.90 20.41 -3.36
N GLU A 144 -0.22 19.73 -2.43
CA GLU A 144 0.90 18.84 -2.73
C GLU A 144 0.47 17.63 -3.58
N VAL A 145 -0.61 16.96 -3.17
CA VAL A 145 -1.15 15.79 -3.90
C VAL A 145 -1.62 16.21 -5.29
N LEU A 146 -2.32 17.34 -5.41
CA LEU A 146 -2.76 17.87 -6.71
C LEU A 146 -1.58 18.17 -7.62
N PHE A 147 -0.55 18.85 -7.10
CA PHE A 147 0.65 19.17 -7.87
C PHE A 147 1.36 17.90 -8.34
N GLY A 148 1.56 16.93 -7.44
CA GLY A 148 2.18 15.64 -7.77
C GLY A 148 1.40 14.88 -8.84
N PHE A 149 0.06 14.89 -8.75
CA PHE A 149 -0.81 14.25 -9.73
C PHE A 149 -0.70 14.93 -11.10
N LEU A 150 -0.84 16.27 -11.15
CA LEU A 150 -0.75 17.03 -12.40
C LEU A 150 0.61 16.87 -13.08
N LYS A 151 1.70 16.88 -12.32
CA LYS A 151 3.05 16.65 -12.85
C LYS A 151 3.16 15.28 -13.51
N LYS A 152 2.81 14.20 -12.80
CA LYS A 152 2.88 12.83 -13.32
C LYS A 152 1.96 12.61 -14.52
N PHE A 153 0.78 13.22 -14.49
CA PHE A 153 -0.16 13.18 -15.60
C PHE A 153 0.41 13.89 -16.84
N GLY A 154 1.03 15.06 -16.65
CA GLY A 154 1.76 15.79 -17.70
C GLY A 154 2.91 14.97 -18.30
N ASP A 155 3.73 14.33 -17.46
CA ASP A 155 4.83 13.46 -17.92
C ASP A 155 4.30 12.28 -18.77
N SER A 156 3.18 11.68 -18.35
CA SER A 156 2.54 10.57 -19.08
C SER A 156 1.95 11.04 -20.41
N TYR A 157 1.39 12.24 -20.44
CA TYR A 157 0.88 12.88 -21.66
C TYR A 157 2.01 13.19 -22.64
N ASP A 158 3.12 13.76 -22.17
CA ASP A 158 4.29 14.06 -23.00
C ASP A 158 4.89 12.78 -23.60
N GLN A 159 4.93 11.67 -22.85
CA GLN A 159 5.33 10.36 -23.36
C GLN A 159 4.38 9.86 -24.47
N LEU A 160 3.06 10.00 -24.31
CA LEU A 160 2.08 9.65 -25.34
C LEU A 160 2.22 10.54 -26.60
N CYS A 161 2.51 11.83 -26.42
CA CYS A 161 2.81 12.76 -27.51
C CYS A 161 4.06 12.35 -28.30
N GLN A 162 5.12 11.91 -27.60
CA GLN A 162 6.35 11.40 -28.24
C GLN A 162 6.08 10.13 -29.06
N VAL A 163 5.28 9.20 -28.52
CA VAL A 163 4.93 7.94 -29.22
C VAL A 163 4.01 8.21 -30.43
N SER A 164 3.10 9.18 -30.34
CA SER A 164 2.15 9.50 -31.42
C SER A 164 2.69 10.46 -32.49
N GLY A 165 3.95 10.91 -32.37
CA GLY A 165 4.56 11.87 -33.29
C GLY A 165 3.93 13.28 -33.25
N ARG A 166 3.04 13.55 -32.28
CA ARG A 166 2.41 14.87 -32.09
C ARG A 166 3.29 15.72 -31.18
N MET A 167 4.05 16.63 -31.78
CA MET A 167 4.92 17.53 -31.05
C MET A 167 4.10 18.69 -30.44
N THR A 168 3.56 18.48 -29.24
CA THR A 168 2.99 19.56 -28.42
C THR A 168 3.59 19.47 -27.03
N ARG A 169 4.55 20.35 -26.70
CA ARG A 169 5.03 20.48 -25.33
C ARG A 169 3.92 21.11 -24.51
N MET A 170 3.34 20.37 -23.58
CA MET A 170 2.51 20.98 -22.55
C MET A 170 3.41 21.54 -21.44
N THR A 171 4.24 22.53 -21.78
CA THR A 171 4.87 23.44 -20.81
C THR A 171 5.12 24.77 -21.49
N PRO A 172 4.47 25.85 -21.01
CA PRO A 172 4.82 26.39 -19.71
C PRO A 172 3.62 26.94 -18.90
N LEU A 173 3.37 26.35 -17.72
CA LEU A 173 2.65 27.07 -16.64
C LEU A 173 3.42 27.10 -15.31
N LEU A 174 4.65 26.56 -15.26
CA LEU A 174 5.43 26.49 -14.02
C LEU A 174 6.92 26.81 -14.22
N LYS A 175 7.25 27.82 -15.04
CA LYS A 175 8.55 28.49 -14.92
C LYS A 175 8.38 29.74 -14.09
N GLY A 176 8.54 29.59 -12.78
CA GLY A 176 8.56 30.75 -11.89
C GLY A 176 8.27 30.43 -10.44
N GLN A 177 9.12 29.66 -9.76
CA GLN A 177 9.60 30.04 -8.44
C GLN A 177 10.81 29.19 -8.06
N LYS A 178 11.85 29.89 -7.60
CA LYS A 178 13.15 29.36 -7.26
C LYS A 178 13.03 28.44 -6.05
N SER A 179 13.85 27.40 -6.07
CA SER A 179 14.26 26.58 -4.94
C SER A 179 14.54 27.46 -3.71
N GLY A 180 13.70 27.32 -2.69
CA GLY A 180 14.04 27.60 -1.30
C GLY A 180 14.09 26.24 -0.62
N ALA A 181 15.30 25.79 -0.30
CA ALA A 181 15.51 24.59 0.49
C ALA A 181 14.81 24.72 1.84
N VAL A 182 14.02 23.73 2.20
CA VAL A 182 13.71 23.43 3.60
C VAL A 182 14.01 21.95 3.78
N ASP A 183 15.19 21.69 4.32
CA ASP A 183 15.52 20.44 4.99
C ASP A 183 14.45 20.16 6.05
N CYS A 184 13.77 19.02 5.91
CA CYS A 184 13.09 18.39 7.03
C CYS A 184 13.05 16.87 6.82
N GLU A 185 14.23 16.28 6.62
CA GLU A 185 14.45 14.90 7.07
C GLU A 185 14.59 14.92 8.60
N LYS A 186 13.54 14.49 9.30
CA LYS A 186 13.60 13.42 10.31
C LYS A 186 12.30 13.33 11.10
N SER A 187 11.96 12.07 11.40
CA SER A 187 11.05 11.62 12.45
C SER A 187 9.57 11.59 12.10
N LEU A 188 9.07 10.41 11.78
CA LEU A 188 7.85 9.84 12.40
C LEU A 188 7.59 8.43 11.85
N TYR A 189 8.46 7.48 12.23
CA TYR A 189 8.12 6.05 12.33
C TYR A 189 9.05 5.42 13.37
N CYS A 190 8.65 5.51 14.64
CA CYS A 190 8.93 4.60 15.75
C CYS A 190 7.76 4.74 16.72
#